data_AF-A0A812NX88-F1
#
_entry.id   AF-A0A812NX88-F1
#
_cell.length_a   1.000
_cell.length_b   1.000
_cell.length_c   1.000
_cell.angle_alpha   90.00
_cell.angle_beta   90.00
_cell.angle_gamma   90.00
#
_symmetry.space_group_name_H-M   'P 1'
#
loop_
_entity.id
_entity.type
_entity.pdbx_description
1 polymer ?
#
loop_
_entity_poly.entity_id
_entity_poly.type
_entity_poly.pdbx_seq_one_letter_code
_entity_poly.pdbx_strand_id
1 'polypeptide(L)'
;MGDPGAKEKGSGSFVDFELLEVFYACGTDHAKSNGLGLGVVIVPRAGESIPAELPEKSVYVAEGIMGEGASFSSTMVRTAFKLRKASTVVKKTVSNQAASFLLRPTREEYLMFPADFAKLGVEMPPQ
;
A
#
# COMPACT_ATOMS: atom_id res chain seq x y z
N MET A 1 44.88 37.25 40.39
CA MET A 1 43.43 36.98 40.49
C MET A 1 42.85 37.40 39.15
N GLY A 2 42.62 36.43 38.26
CA GLY A 2 42.31 36.66 36.85
C GLY A 2 40.82 36.66 36.58
N ASP A 3 40.43 37.34 35.49
CA ASP A 3 39.58 36.76 34.45
C ASP A 3 39.54 37.69 33.21
N PRO A 4 40.10 37.27 32.05
CA PRO A 4 39.75 37.81 30.75
C PRO A 4 38.96 36.74 29.98
N GLY A 5 37.63 36.79 30.02
CA GLY A 5 36.82 35.67 29.54
C GLY A 5 35.39 35.98 29.15
N ALA A 6 35.14 36.98 28.31
CA ALA A 6 33.83 37.12 27.64
C ALA A 6 34.01 36.98 26.13
N LYS A 7 34.16 35.73 25.67
CA LYS A 7 33.94 35.36 24.27
C LYS A 7 32.60 34.66 24.11
N GLU A 8 31.82 35.21 23.19
CA GLU A 8 30.85 34.57 22.29
C GLU A 8 29.81 33.61 22.88
N LYS A 9 28.56 34.08 22.90
CA LYS A 9 27.42 33.21 22.59
C LYS A 9 26.88 33.61 21.23
N GLY A 10 27.44 32.99 20.19
CA GLY A 10 26.80 32.96 18.89
C GLY A 10 25.43 32.31 19.05
N SER A 11 24.37 33.06 18.75
CA SER A 11 23.02 32.54 18.62
C SER A 11 22.97 31.67 17.36
N GLY A 12 23.41 30.42 17.48
CA GLY A 12 23.14 29.41 16.47
C GLY A 12 21.65 29.19 16.40
N SER A 13 21.01 29.67 15.33
CA SER A 13 19.64 29.29 14.99
C SER A 13 19.62 27.77 14.83
N PHE A 14 18.94 27.09 15.75
CA PHE A 14 18.60 25.68 15.57
C PHE A 14 17.75 25.60 14.31
N VAL A 15 18.24 24.86 13.33
CA VAL A 15 17.45 24.49 12.17
C VAL A 15 16.46 23.45 12.69
N ASP A 16 15.18 23.83 12.78
CA ASP A 16 14.12 22.87 13.04
C ASP A 16 14.10 21.89 11.87
N PHE A 17 14.70 20.71 12.08
CA PHE A 17 14.42 19.57 11.24
C PHE A 17 13.03 19.09 11.64
N GLU A 18 12.03 19.45 10.85
CA GLU A 18 10.72 18.80 10.94
C GLU A 18 10.95 17.29 10.86
N LEU A 19 10.65 16.60 11.96
CA LEU A 19 10.76 15.15 12.02
C LEU A 19 9.67 14.56 11.14
N LEU A 20 10.07 13.95 10.03
CA LEU A 20 9.16 13.23 9.15
C LEU A 20 8.68 11.95 9.85
N GLU A 21 7.40 11.91 10.17
CA GLU A 21 6.77 10.68 10.67
C GLU A 21 6.28 9.82 9.51
N VAL A 22 6.70 8.55 9.51
CA VAL A 22 6.34 7.57 8.48
C VAL A 22 5.50 6.47 9.11
N PHE A 23 4.34 6.23 8.50
CA PHE A 23 3.41 5.19 8.91
C PHE A 23 3.28 4.10 7.84
N TYR A 24 3.24 2.85 8.28
CA TYR A 24 2.90 1.72 7.43
C TYR A 24 1.39 1.48 7.47
N ALA A 25 0.71 1.66 6.33
CA ALA A 25 -0.71 1.34 6.20
C ALA A 25 -0.92 -0.11 5.76
N CYS A 26 -1.70 -0.89 6.49
CA CYS A 26 -1.92 -2.30 6.16
C CYS A 26 -3.26 -2.86 6.63
N GLY A 27 -3.67 -4.00 6.06
CA GLY A 27 -4.82 -4.77 6.53
C GLY A 27 -4.55 -5.46 7.89
N THR A 28 -5.61 -6.00 8.51
CA THR A 28 -5.49 -6.71 9.79
C THR A 28 -4.67 -8.01 9.69
N ASP A 29 -4.58 -8.59 8.49
CA ASP A 29 -3.76 -9.76 8.15
C ASP A 29 -2.25 -9.46 8.29
N HIS A 30 -1.82 -8.28 7.86
CA HIS A 30 -0.42 -7.86 7.92
C HIS A 30 -0.04 -7.28 9.30
N ALA A 31 -0.98 -6.63 9.99
CA ALA A 31 -0.74 -6.05 11.32
C ALA A 31 -0.36 -7.11 12.37
N LYS A 32 -0.83 -8.35 12.22
CA LYS A 32 -0.54 -9.47 13.14
C LYS A 32 0.87 -10.05 12.98
N SER A 33 1.52 -9.80 11.83
CA SER A 33 2.70 -10.56 11.40
C SER A 33 3.98 -9.73 11.28
N ASN A 34 3.90 -8.40 11.28
CA ASN A 34 5.08 -7.56 11.01
C ASN A 34 5.23 -6.42 12.02
N GLY A 35 6.28 -6.46 12.84
CA GLY A 35 6.76 -5.33 13.62
C GLY A 35 7.77 -4.53 12.81
N LEU A 36 7.31 -3.55 12.01
CA LEU A 36 8.20 -2.79 11.12
C LEU A 36 9.02 -1.70 11.82
N GLY A 37 8.96 -1.56 13.14
CA GLY A 37 9.65 -0.50 13.89
C GLY A 37 9.20 0.92 13.54
N LEU A 38 8.12 1.04 12.75
CA LEU A 38 7.45 2.27 12.33
C LEU A 38 6.07 2.34 12.98
N GLY A 39 5.48 3.54 13.00
CA GLY A 39 4.04 3.68 13.28
C GLY A 39 3.22 2.90 12.26
N VAL A 40 2.04 2.40 12.66
CA VAL A 40 1.17 1.58 11.81
C VAL A 40 -0.24 2.15 11.79
N VAL A 41 -0.86 2.14 10.60
CA VAL A 41 -2.28 2.41 10.41
C VAL A 41 -2.94 1.13 9.93
N ILE A 42 -3.77 0.53 10.77
CA ILE A 42 -4.49 -0.70 10.46
C ILE A 42 -5.81 -0.33 9.78
N VAL A 43 -6.09 -0.92 8.62
CA VAL A 43 -7.33 -0.72 7.85
C VAL A 43 -8.12 -2.02 7.84
N PRO A 44 -9.13 -2.19 8.73
CA PRO A 44 -9.95 -3.40 8.78
C PRO A 44 -10.81 -3.56 7.53
N ARG A 45 -11.00 -4.81 7.10
CA ARG A 45 -12.06 -5.16 6.14
C ARG A 45 -13.37 -5.48 6.87
N ALA A 46 -14.48 -5.38 6.16
CA ALA A 46 -15.79 -5.75 6.68
C ALA A 46 -15.79 -7.18 7.23
N GLY A 47 -16.24 -7.34 8.49
CA GLY A 47 -16.31 -8.63 9.17
C GLY A 47 -15.02 -9.08 9.86
N GLU A 48 -13.92 -8.33 9.75
CA GLU A 48 -12.70 -8.61 10.51
C GLU A 48 -12.78 -8.08 11.94
N SER A 49 -12.06 -8.74 12.86
CA SER A 49 -11.87 -8.23 14.21
C SER A 49 -11.05 -6.94 14.18
N ILE A 50 -11.64 -5.84 14.65
CA ILE A 50 -10.96 -4.55 14.75
C ILE A 50 -10.05 -4.58 15.99
N PRO A 51 -8.72 -4.41 15.85
CA PRO A 51 -7.83 -4.34 17.00
C PRO A 51 -8.04 -3.05 17.78
N ALA A 52 -7.61 -3.03 19.04
CA ALA A 52 -7.57 -1.80 19.81
C ALA A 52 -6.53 -0.83 19.24
N GLU A 53 -6.89 0.45 19.17
CA GLU A 53 -5.95 1.52 18.87
C GLU A 53 -5.00 1.73 20.07
N LEU A 54 -3.72 1.98 19.79
CA LEU A 54 -2.69 2.23 20.81
C LEU A 54 -1.79 3.40 20.36
N PRO A 55 -2.27 4.66 20.46
CA PRO A 55 -1.55 5.84 19.98
C PRO A 55 -0.19 6.03 20.65
N GLU A 56 -0.04 5.62 21.91
CA GLU A 56 1.23 5.67 22.65
C GLU A 56 2.31 4.74 22.07
N LYS A 57 1.90 3.82 21.20
CA LYS A 57 2.78 2.93 20.42
C LYS A 57 2.73 3.26 18.93
N SER A 58 2.17 4.41 18.55
CA SER A 58 1.96 4.83 17.16
C SER A 58 1.15 3.81 16.35
N VAL A 59 0.16 3.15 16.98
CA VAL A 59 -0.77 2.21 16.34
C VAL A 59 -2.13 2.89 16.22
N TYR A 60 -2.54 3.14 14.98
CA TYR A 60 -3.82 3.77 14.64
C TYR A 60 -4.72 2.79 13.90
N VAL A 61 -6.04 2.94 14.05
CA VAL A 61 -7.01 2.09 13.37
C VAL A 61 -7.95 2.96 12.55
N ALA A 62 -7.91 2.80 11.23
CA ALA A 62 -8.77 3.53 10.31
C ALA A 62 -10.21 2.98 10.35
N GLU A 63 -11.15 3.81 9.91
CA GLU A 63 -12.49 3.34 9.61
C GLU A 63 -12.42 2.23 8.54
N GLY A 64 -13.08 1.10 8.82
CA GLY A 64 -13.05 -0.04 7.92
C GLY A 64 -13.71 0.26 6.58
N ILE A 65 -13.21 -0.35 5.52
CA ILE A 65 -13.85 -0.23 4.20
C ILE A 65 -15.16 -1.02 4.23
N MET A 66 -16.26 -0.35 3.93
CA MET A 66 -17.59 -0.95 3.83
C MET A 66 -17.96 -1.26 2.36
N GLY A 67 -18.83 -2.25 2.16
CA GLY A 67 -19.37 -2.60 0.83
C GLY A 67 -18.48 -3.54 0.00
N GLU A 68 -18.81 -3.69 -1.29
CA GLU A 68 -18.18 -4.69 -2.17
C GLU A 68 -16.66 -4.53 -2.29
N GLY A 69 -16.15 -3.29 -2.21
CA GLY A 69 -14.72 -2.97 -2.30
C GLY A 69 -13.86 -3.65 -1.23
N ALA A 70 -14.44 -3.93 -0.05
CA ALA A 70 -13.74 -4.59 1.05
C ALA A 70 -13.43 -6.07 0.77
N SER A 71 -14.10 -6.67 -0.22
CA SER A 71 -13.97 -8.10 -0.57
C SER A 71 -12.96 -8.36 -1.69
N PHE A 72 -12.48 -7.30 -2.36
CA PHE A 72 -11.61 -7.46 -3.51
C PHE A 72 -10.21 -7.87 -3.08
N SER A 73 -9.68 -8.91 -3.72
CA SER A 73 -8.32 -9.40 -3.46
C SER A 73 -7.62 -9.75 -4.77
N SER A 74 -6.29 -9.61 -4.77
CA SER A 74 -5.46 -10.01 -5.92
C SER A 74 -5.55 -11.52 -6.18
N THR A 75 -5.80 -12.33 -5.15
CA THR A 75 -6.07 -13.77 -5.27
C THR A 75 -7.34 -14.03 -6.08
N MET A 76 -8.43 -13.31 -5.81
CA MET A 76 -9.68 -13.41 -6.57
C MET A 76 -9.44 -13.12 -8.06
N VAL A 77 -8.70 -12.05 -8.38
CA VAL A 77 -8.37 -11.69 -9.77
C VAL A 77 -7.56 -12.78 -10.46
N ARG A 78 -6.48 -13.27 -9.84
CA ARG A 78 -5.64 -14.35 -10.42
C ARG A 78 -6.44 -15.64 -10.64
N THR A 79 -7.31 -16.00 -9.69
CA THR A 79 -8.20 -17.17 -9.84
C THR A 79 -9.17 -16.99 -10.99
N ALA A 80 -9.71 -15.77 -11.19
CA ALA A 80 -10.61 -15.49 -12.31
C ALA A 80 -9.92 -15.65 -13.67
N PHE A 81 -8.64 -15.29 -13.79
CA PHE A 81 -7.82 -15.58 -14.98
C PHE A 81 -7.69 -17.08 -15.22
N LYS A 82 -7.30 -17.85 -14.19
CA LYS A 82 -7.19 -19.31 -14.28
C LYS A 82 -8.49 -20.00 -14.71
N LEU A 83 -9.63 -19.50 -14.23
CA LEU A 83 -10.96 -20.03 -14.53
C LEU A 83 -11.59 -19.47 -15.82
N ARG A 84 -10.86 -18.66 -16.60
CA ARG A 84 -11.37 -17.97 -17.80
C ARG A 84 -12.62 -17.12 -17.56
N LYS A 85 -12.73 -16.53 -16.37
CA LYS A 85 -13.81 -15.62 -15.92
C LYS A 85 -13.31 -14.20 -15.61
N ALA A 86 -12.10 -13.86 -16.06
CA ALA A 86 -11.41 -12.62 -15.68
C ALA A 86 -12.18 -11.33 -16.05
N SER A 87 -12.83 -11.28 -17.22
CA SER A 87 -13.47 -10.05 -17.72
C SER A 87 -14.44 -9.41 -16.72
N THR A 88 -15.37 -10.20 -16.16
CA THR A 88 -16.36 -9.70 -15.21
C THR A 88 -15.74 -9.32 -13.88
N VAL A 89 -14.78 -10.12 -13.39
CA VAL A 89 -14.14 -9.88 -12.09
C VAL A 89 -13.28 -8.63 -12.16
N VAL A 90 -12.37 -8.56 -13.13
CA VAL A 90 -11.43 -7.44 -13.27
C VAL A 90 -12.16 -6.10 -13.45
N LYS A 91 -13.21 -6.04 -14.28
CA LYS A 91 -13.98 -4.80 -14.48
C LYS A 91 -14.68 -4.29 -13.21
N LYS A 92 -14.95 -5.17 -12.24
CA LYS A 92 -15.57 -4.79 -10.97
C LYS A 92 -14.54 -4.45 -9.89
N THR A 93 -13.32 -5.02 -9.98
CA THR A 93 -12.35 -4.98 -8.89
C THR A 93 -11.26 -3.93 -9.05
N VAL A 94 -11.01 -3.46 -10.27
CA VAL A 94 -9.95 -2.47 -10.56
C VAL A 94 -10.50 -1.32 -11.41
N SER A 95 -9.73 -0.24 -11.51
CA SER A 95 -10.06 0.87 -12.39
C SER A 95 -10.17 0.45 -13.86
N ASN A 96 -10.89 1.21 -14.67
CA ASN A 96 -11.04 0.94 -16.11
C ASN A 96 -9.70 0.85 -16.86
N GLN A 97 -8.71 1.64 -16.42
CA GLN A 97 -7.37 1.62 -17.00
C GLN A 97 -6.65 0.31 -16.66
N ALA A 98 -6.65 -0.09 -15.38
CA ALA A 98 -6.08 -1.36 -14.96
C ALA A 98 -6.81 -2.56 -15.59
N ALA A 99 -8.13 -2.46 -15.76
CA ALA A 99 -8.91 -3.49 -16.44
C ALA A 99 -8.53 -3.61 -17.92
N SER A 100 -8.34 -2.49 -18.61
CA SER A 100 -7.85 -2.50 -20.00
C SER A 100 -6.48 -3.13 -20.09
N PHE A 101 -5.53 -2.70 -19.24
CA PHE A 101 -4.18 -3.26 -19.19
C PHE A 101 -4.16 -4.77 -18.94
N LEU A 102 -4.98 -5.26 -18.00
CA LEU A 102 -5.00 -6.69 -17.64
C LEU A 102 -5.74 -7.57 -18.64
N LEU A 103 -6.81 -7.07 -19.25
CA LEU A 103 -7.68 -7.87 -20.14
C LEU A 103 -7.30 -7.74 -21.62
N ARG A 104 -6.74 -6.60 -22.02
CA ARG A 104 -6.39 -6.23 -23.38
C ARG A 104 -5.16 -5.31 -23.38
N PRO A 105 -4.00 -5.79 -22.88
CA PRO A 105 -2.79 -4.99 -22.94
C PRO A 105 -2.49 -4.60 -24.39
N THR A 106 -1.86 -3.46 -24.59
CA THR A 106 -1.15 -3.15 -25.83
C THR A 106 0.07 -4.05 -25.97
N ARG A 107 0.66 -4.12 -27.16
CA ARG A 107 1.86 -4.93 -27.39
C ARG A 107 3.03 -4.40 -26.56
N GLU A 108 3.18 -3.09 -26.47
CA GLU A 108 4.21 -2.41 -25.68
C GLU A 108 4.06 -2.75 -24.20
N GLU A 109 2.83 -2.70 -23.67
CA GLU A 109 2.54 -3.09 -22.29
C GLU A 109 2.87 -4.56 -22.03
N TYR A 110 2.50 -5.46 -22.95
CA TYR A 110 2.84 -6.87 -22.85
C TYR A 110 4.36 -7.09 -22.78
N LEU A 111 5.11 -6.41 -23.64
CA LEU A 111 6.56 -6.52 -23.73
C LEU A 111 7.30 -5.90 -22.53
N MET A 112 6.67 -4.95 -21.82
CA MET A 112 7.22 -4.43 -20.56
C MET A 112 7.10 -5.43 -19.41
N PHE A 113 6.05 -6.27 -19.40
CA PHE A 113 5.75 -7.18 -18.29
C PHE A 113 5.49 -8.64 -18.72
N PRO A 114 6.35 -9.25 -19.57
CA PRO A 114 6.04 -10.53 -20.19
C PRO A 114 5.89 -11.66 -19.18
N ALA A 115 6.70 -11.66 -18.12
CA ALA A 115 6.64 -12.68 -17.06
C ALA A 115 5.34 -12.63 -16.26
N ASP A 116 4.76 -11.44 -16.06
CA ASP A 116 3.53 -11.29 -15.27
C ASP A 116 2.29 -11.62 -16.09
N PHE A 117 2.25 -11.23 -17.37
CA PHE A 117 1.19 -11.67 -18.27
C PHE A 117 1.22 -13.19 -18.49
N ALA A 118 2.41 -13.80 -18.57
CA ALA A 118 2.55 -15.26 -18.61
C ALA A 118 1.94 -15.95 -17.38
N LYS A 119 2.15 -15.42 -16.16
CA LYS A 119 1.53 -15.96 -14.93
C LYS A 119 0.00 -15.86 -14.94
N LEU A 120 -0.54 -14.86 -15.63
CA LEU A 120 -1.98 -14.66 -15.79
C LEU A 120 -2.57 -15.44 -16.96
N GLY A 121 -1.74 -16.07 -17.80
CA GLY A 121 -2.19 -16.74 -19.03
C GLY A 121 -2.76 -15.77 -20.06
N VAL A 122 -2.31 -14.51 -20.04
CA VAL A 122 -2.67 -13.51 -21.04
C VAL A 122 -1.76 -13.68 -22.25
N GLU A 123 -2.35 -13.75 -23.42
CA GLU A 123 -1.63 -13.91 -24.69
C GLU A 123 -1.17 -12.56 -25.24
N MET A 124 -0.06 -12.59 -25.98
CA MET A 124 0.44 -11.40 -26.66
C MET A 124 -0.59 -10.93 -27.69
N PRO A 125 -0.94 -9.62 -27.73
CA PRO A 125 -1.82 -9.09 -28.75
C PRO A 125 -1.27 -9.29 -30.17
N PRO A 126 -2.14 -9.50 -31.17
CA PRO A 126 -1.72 -9.55 -32.58
C PRO A 126 -1.15 -8.20 -33.02
N GLN A 127 -0.36 -8.23 -34.12
CA GLN A 127 0.22 -7.02 -34.73
C GLN A 127 -0.85 -6.15 -35.39
#